data_AF-A0A7V3T5W0-F1
#
_entry.id   AF-A0A7V3T5W0-F1
#
_cell.length_a   1.000
_cell.length_b   1.000
_cell.length_c   1.000
_cell.angle_alpha   90.00
_cell.angle_beta   90.00
_cell.angle_gamma   90.00
#
_symmetry.space_group_name_H-M   'P 1'
#
loop_
_entity.id
_entity.type
_entity.pdbx_description
1 polymer ?
#
loop_
_entity_poly.entity_id
_entity_poly.type
_entity_poly.pdbx_seq_one_letter_code
_entity_poly.pdbx_strand_id
1 'polypeptide(L)'
;MAKCVRWCGFGLAVVQAWACAATNPGSRVLFHWPSRVDPNAASVTAGTWAPWSPRAELSPRFTIEPRAGRAGGAALRISTRDGSDFGAWRTQVEGVTGGRTYRFSAWYRARNVMYPRRSVIARLEWLDEKGQPARPPDYALDVGCAGSWTQVQYLAPTPTNARRVDLQLALGFASKATVWWDDIQLVEEPAPPDRVVRALTVFHRPRNTRSAAESVEQFCRLVEPFATSRVDLVCLPEGITVVGTGKSYAEVSEPVPGPTTERLSALARKLGAYVVAGLYERAGKVVYNTAVLIDRRGQLVGAYRKTHLPREEWERGITPGDRYPVFETDFGKLG
;
A
#
# COMPACT_ATOMS: atom_id res chain seq x y z
N MET A 1 5.08 33.66 2.05
CA MET A 1 4.40 33.85 3.34
C MET A 1 4.02 32.49 3.89
N ALA A 2 4.85 31.90 4.74
CA ALA A 2 4.55 30.62 5.39
C ALA A 2 3.76 30.90 6.67
N LYS A 3 2.50 30.46 6.72
CA LYS A 3 1.71 30.47 7.96
C LYS A 3 2.13 29.28 8.80
N CYS A 4 2.98 29.53 9.79
CA CYS A 4 3.29 28.62 10.88
C CYS A 4 2.13 28.70 11.89
N VAL A 5 1.32 27.65 12.00
CA VAL A 5 0.32 27.53 13.07
C VAL A 5 1.01 26.88 14.26
N ARG A 6 1.25 27.68 15.30
CA ARG A 6 1.88 27.29 16.56
C ARG A 6 0.77 27.05 17.58
N TRP A 7 0.72 25.87 18.19
CA TRP A 7 -0.03 25.63 19.42
C TRP A 7 0.97 25.48 20.57
N CYS A 8 0.76 26.25 21.63
CA CYS A 8 1.61 26.33 22.83
C CYS A 8 0.88 25.76 24.06
N GLY A 9 1.65 25.07 24.92
CA GLY A 9 1.42 24.90 26.36
C GLY A 9 0.56 23.69 26.76
N PHE A 10 0.82 22.90 27.81
CA PHE A 10 1.80 22.81 28.91
C PHE A 10 1.68 21.33 29.38
N GLY A 11 2.75 20.57 29.67
CA GLY A 11 3.31 20.47 31.03
C GLY A 11 3.71 19.03 31.41
N LEU A 12 4.87 18.95 32.07
CA LEU A 12 5.49 17.88 32.86
C LEU A 12 6.08 16.60 32.22
N ALA A 13 7.27 16.31 32.76
CA ALA A 13 8.22 15.27 32.42
C ALA A 13 7.88 13.92 33.04
N VAL A 14 8.26 12.85 32.35
CA VAL A 14 8.89 11.67 32.97
C VAL A 14 10.05 11.24 32.09
N VAL A 15 11.23 11.23 32.71
CA VAL A 15 12.46 10.61 32.20
C VAL A 15 12.32 9.11 32.35
N GLN A 16 12.50 8.35 31.27
CA GLN A 16 12.97 6.98 31.38
C GLN A 16 13.94 6.70 30.22
N ALA A 17 15.23 6.66 30.59
CA ALA A 17 16.30 6.16 29.75
C ALA A 17 16.14 4.65 29.59
N TRP A 18 16.18 4.16 28.36
CA TRP A 18 16.51 2.77 28.07
C TRP A 18 17.65 2.71 27.06
N ALA A 19 18.65 1.93 27.44
CA ALA A 19 19.96 1.82 26.84
C ALA A 19 19.92 1.29 25.40
N CYS A 20 20.83 1.81 24.58
CA CYS A 20 21.22 1.21 23.31
C CYS A 20 21.73 -0.21 23.54
N ALA A 21 21.16 -1.18 22.82
CA ALA A 21 21.85 -2.42 22.48
C ALA A 21 22.11 -2.40 20.97
N ALA A 22 23.40 -2.43 20.61
CA ALA A 22 23.85 -2.59 19.25
C ALA A 22 23.42 -3.95 18.69
N THR A 23 22.92 -4.00 17.45
CA THR A 23 22.72 -5.26 16.72
C THR A 23 23.38 -5.22 15.35
N ASN A 24 24.16 -6.28 15.11
CA ASN A 24 24.94 -6.62 13.93
C ASN A 24 24.21 -6.45 12.58
N PRO A 25 24.97 -6.18 11.49
CA PRO A 25 24.45 -6.18 10.12
C PRO A 25 24.27 -7.63 9.65
N GLY A 26 23.06 -8.17 9.78
CA GLY A 26 22.73 -9.52 9.32
C GLY A 26 21.33 -10.02 9.69
N SER A 27 20.60 -9.33 10.56
CA SER A 27 19.23 -9.70 10.93
C SER A 27 18.21 -9.07 9.97
N ARG A 28 17.53 -9.90 9.19
CA ARG A 28 16.20 -9.57 8.67
C ARG A 28 15.34 -9.15 9.86
N VAL A 29 14.86 -7.90 9.87
CA VAL A 29 13.83 -7.47 10.82
C VAL A 29 12.55 -8.18 10.40
N LEU A 30 12.32 -9.37 10.94
CA LEU A 30 11.02 -10.00 10.97
C LEU A 30 10.21 -9.22 11.99
N PHE A 31 9.35 -8.31 11.54
CA PHE A 31 8.27 -7.81 12.38
C PHE A 31 7.37 -9.00 12.72
N HIS A 32 7.61 -9.58 13.89
CA HIS A 32 6.74 -10.61 14.45
C HIS A 32 5.49 -9.88 14.96
N TRP A 33 4.41 -9.90 14.17
CA TRP A 33 3.12 -9.47 14.67
C TRP A 33 2.66 -10.53 15.68
N PRO A 34 2.38 -10.18 16.95
CA PRO A 34 1.91 -11.16 17.91
C PRO A 34 0.57 -11.70 17.40
N SER A 35 0.57 -12.96 16.98
CA SER A 35 -0.61 -13.73 16.58
C SER A 35 -1.47 -14.17 17.77
N ARG A 36 -1.54 -13.34 18.81
CA ARG A 36 -2.38 -13.57 19.98
C ARG A 36 -3.62 -12.69 19.86
N VAL A 37 -4.70 -13.31 19.40
CA VAL A 37 -6.06 -12.84 19.66
C VAL A 37 -6.21 -12.82 21.18
N ASP A 38 -6.56 -11.66 21.75
CA ASP A 38 -6.93 -11.57 23.16
C ASP A 38 -8.24 -12.36 23.35
N PRO A 39 -8.26 -13.45 24.14
CA PRO A 39 -9.47 -14.22 24.37
C PRO A 39 -10.59 -13.43 25.09
N ASN A 40 -10.29 -12.24 25.61
CA ASN A 40 -11.27 -11.34 26.24
C ASN A 40 -11.71 -10.17 25.33
N ALA A 41 -11.29 -10.11 24.07
CA ALA A 41 -11.77 -9.09 23.15
C ALA A 41 -13.28 -9.24 22.92
N ALA A 42 -14.02 -8.13 23.02
CA ALA A 42 -15.46 -8.11 22.78
C ALA A 42 -15.75 -8.64 21.37
N SER A 43 -16.32 -9.85 21.28
CA SER A 43 -16.67 -10.47 20.01
C SER A 43 -17.94 -9.83 19.46
N VAL A 44 -17.86 -9.27 18.26
CA VAL A 44 -19.02 -8.72 17.56
C VAL A 44 -19.79 -9.89 16.92
N THR A 45 -21.12 -9.94 17.08
CA THR A 45 -21.92 -11.06 16.56
C THR A 45 -22.21 -10.86 15.07
N ALA A 46 -21.63 -11.71 14.23
CA ALA A 46 -22.00 -11.78 12.82
C ALA A 46 -23.35 -12.48 12.64
N GLY A 47 -24.17 -11.98 11.72
CA GLY A 47 -25.38 -12.67 11.26
C GLY A 47 -25.10 -13.88 10.38
N THR A 48 -26.17 -14.49 9.85
CA THR A 48 -26.07 -15.62 8.90
C THR A 48 -25.50 -15.16 7.57
N TRP A 49 -24.51 -15.91 7.05
CA TRP A 49 -23.96 -15.68 5.71
C TRP A 49 -24.99 -16.01 4.62
N ALA A 50 -25.20 -15.06 3.70
CA ALA A 50 -26.10 -15.22 2.57
C ALA A 50 -25.38 -14.98 1.24
N PRO A 51 -25.73 -15.70 0.17
CA PRO A 51 -25.20 -15.42 -1.16
C PRO A 51 -25.75 -14.11 -1.72
N TRP A 52 -24.91 -13.36 -2.40
CA TRP A 52 -25.31 -12.12 -3.07
C TRP A 52 -24.58 -11.97 -4.41
N SER A 53 -25.31 -11.43 -5.39
CA SER A 53 -24.79 -10.99 -6.68
C SER A 53 -25.51 -9.71 -7.07
N PRO A 54 -24.84 -8.74 -7.73
CA PRO A 54 -25.50 -7.50 -8.17
C PRO A 54 -26.62 -7.76 -9.18
N ARG A 55 -26.54 -8.85 -9.95
CA ARG A 55 -27.59 -9.29 -10.89
C ARG A 55 -27.66 -10.81 -10.93
N ALA A 56 -28.85 -11.37 -11.15
CA ALA A 56 -29.08 -12.81 -11.10
C ALA A 56 -28.24 -13.58 -12.14
N GLU A 57 -28.07 -13.03 -13.34
CA GLU A 57 -27.30 -13.61 -14.44
C GLU A 57 -25.80 -13.74 -14.13
N LEU A 58 -25.25 -12.88 -13.26
CA LEU A 58 -23.85 -12.89 -12.84
C LEU A 58 -23.59 -13.82 -11.65
N SER A 59 -24.64 -14.38 -11.05
CA SER A 59 -24.55 -15.09 -9.79
C SER A 59 -23.71 -16.37 -9.92
N PRO A 60 -22.55 -16.46 -9.24
CA PRO A 60 -21.79 -17.70 -9.20
C PRO A 60 -22.51 -18.75 -8.34
N ARG A 61 -21.97 -19.98 -8.32
CA ARG A 61 -22.49 -21.01 -7.43
C ARG A 61 -21.91 -20.85 -6.03
N PHE A 62 -22.80 -20.75 -5.04
CA PHE A 62 -22.47 -20.68 -3.62
C PHE A 62 -22.77 -22.01 -2.93
N THR A 63 -21.84 -22.48 -2.10
CA THR A 63 -22.02 -23.69 -1.31
C THR A 63 -21.26 -23.57 0.01
N ILE A 64 -21.79 -24.08 1.11
CA ILE A 64 -21.01 -24.32 2.33
C ILE A 64 -20.42 -25.72 2.21
N GLU A 65 -19.10 -25.83 2.10
CA GLU A 65 -18.44 -27.13 1.89
C GLU A 65 -17.93 -27.68 3.24
N PRO A 66 -18.46 -28.82 3.72
CA PRO A 66 -18.01 -29.42 4.97
C PRO A 66 -16.57 -29.97 4.82
N ARG A 67 -15.79 -29.89 5.90
CA ARG A 67 -14.39 -30.37 5.96
C ARG A 67 -13.42 -29.70 4.98
N ALA A 68 -13.81 -28.59 4.36
CA ALA A 68 -12.97 -27.84 3.44
C ALA A 68 -12.21 -26.67 4.08
N GLY A 69 -12.49 -26.36 5.35
CA GLY A 69 -11.80 -25.32 6.13
C GLY A 69 -10.36 -25.71 6.50
N ARG A 70 -9.57 -24.71 6.89
CA ARG A 70 -8.14 -24.83 7.23
C ARG A 70 -7.90 -25.78 8.39
N ALA A 71 -8.81 -25.82 9.36
CA ALA A 71 -8.77 -26.74 10.50
C ALA A 71 -9.70 -27.95 10.36
N GLY A 72 -10.13 -28.29 9.14
CA GLY A 72 -11.06 -29.41 8.89
C GLY A 72 -12.54 -29.10 9.17
N GLY A 73 -12.87 -27.82 9.39
CA GLY A 73 -14.25 -27.32 9.51
C GLY A 73 -14.94 -27.07 8.17
N ALA A 74 -16.11 -26.44 8.19
CA ALA A 74 -16.79 -26.00 6.97
C ALA A 74 -16.16 -24.71 6.40
N ALA A 75 -16.24 -24.52 5.09
CA ALA A 75 -15.78 -23.30 4.43
C ALA A 75 -16.85 -22.72 3.49
N LEU A 76 -16.91 -21.40 3.39
CA LEU A 76 -17.79 -20.70 2.46
C LEU A 76 -17.18 -20.75 1.06
N ARG A 77 -17.80 -21.46 0.14
CA ARG A 77 -17.28 -21.66 -1.22
C ARG A 77 -18.06 -20.85 -2.25
N ILE A 78 -17.34 -20.27 -3.19
CA ILE A 78 -17.88 -19.66 -4.40
C ILE A 78 -17.17 -20.29 -5.60
N SER A 79 -17.92 -20.70 -6.63
CA SER A 79 -17.36 -21.18 -7.89
C SER A 79 -17.99 -20.50 -9.09
N THR A 80 -17.16 -19.99 -9.99
CA THR A 80 -17.58 -19.32 -11.22
C THR A 80 -17.67 -20.30 -12.39
N ARG A 81 -18.58 -20.00 -13.32
CA ARG A 81 -18.75 -20.68 -14.61
C ARG A 81 -17.78 -20.11 -15.63
N ASP A 82 -17.75 -18.79 -15.74
CA ASP A 82 -16.90 -18.03 -16.65
C ASP A 82 -16.43 -16.70 -16.03
N GLY A 83 -15.75 -15.86 -16.83
CA GLY A 83 -15.16 -14.61 -16.35
C GLY A 83 -16.15 -13.47 -16.10
N SER A 84 -17.43 -13.64 -16.42
CA SER A 84 -18.48 -12.65 -16.15
C SER A 84 -19.08 -12.80 -14.75
N ASP A 85 -19.01 -13.99 -14.17
CA ASP A 85 -19.55 -14.26 -12.83
C ASP A 85 -18.90 -13.36 -11.78
N PHE A 86 -19.74 -12.83 -10.89
CA PHE A 86 -19.32 -12.03 -9.75
C PHE A 86 -20.36 -12.12 -8.64
N GLY A 87 -19.92 -12.46 -7.43
CA GLY A 87 -20.77 -12.47 -6.26
C GLY A 87 -20.00 -12.68 -4.97
N ALA A 88 -20.68 -12.52 -3.85
CA ALA A 88 -20.10 -12.56 -2.52
C ALA A 88 -20.97 -13.32 -1.52
N TRP A 89 -20.32 -13.98 -0.57
CA TRP A 89 -20.96 -14.26 0.71
C TRP A 89 -21.06 -12.94 1.48
N ARG A 90 -22.26 -12.57 1.94
CA ARG A 90 -22.51 -11.36 2.74
C ARG A 90 -23.00 -11.71 4.12
N THR A 91 -22.57 -10.96 5.12
CA THR A 91 -23.17 -10.97 6.46
C THR A 91 -23.11 -9.58 7.05
N GLN A 92 -24.14 -9.22 7.81
CA GLN A 92 -24.14 -8.01 8.62
C GLN A 92 -23.63 -8.32 10.02
N VAL A 93 -22.74 -7.44 10.49
CA VAL A 93 -22.28 -7.41 11.86
C VAL A 93 -22.87 -6.17 12.53
N GLU A 94 -23.66 -6.43 13.57
CA GLU A 94 -24.33 -5.41 14.37
C GLU A 94 -23.47 -5.01 15.57
N GLY A 95 -23.67 -3.81 16.13
CA GLY A 95 -23.04 -3.43 17.40
C GLY A 95 -21.58 -2.95 17.29
N VAL A 96 -21.13 -2.58 16.09
CA VAL A 96 -19.86 -1.84 15.94
C VAL A 96 -20.02 -0.41 16.46
N THR A 97 -19.03 0.07 17.19
CA THR A 97 -19.04 1.41 17.77
C THR A 97 -18.21 2.38 16.92
N GLY A 98 -18.84 3.46 16.45
CA GLY A 98 -18.15 4.51 15.70
C GLY A 98 -16.97 5.11 16.46
N GLY A 99 -15.85 5.36 15.76
CA GLY A 99 -14.62 5.87 16.36
C GLY A 99 -13.74 4.83 17.06
N ARG A 100 -14.20 3.58 17.21
CA ARG A 100 -13.33 2.45 17.60
C ARG A 100 -12.57 1.91 16.38
N THR A 101 -11.61 1.03 16.63
CA THR A 101 -10.85 0.33 15.59
C THR A 101 -11.16 -1.16 15.65
N TYR A 102 -11.40 -1.78 14.51
CA TYR A 102 -11.65 -3.21 14.41
C TYR A 102 -10.67 -3.85 13.43
N ARG A 103 -10.08 -4.99 13.80
CA ARG A 103 -9.31 -5.82 12.88
C ARG A 103 -10.25 -6.82 12.22
N PHE A 104 -10.39 -6.70 10.92
CA PHE A 104 -10.94 -7.77 10.10
C PHE A 104 -9.83 -8.72 9.66
N SER A 105 -10.11 -10.02 9.74
CA SER A 105 -9.26 -11.04 9.14
C SER A 105 -10.08 -12.18 8.57
N ALA A 106 -9.58 -12.78 7.50
CA ALA A 106 -10.12 -14.02 6.94
C ALA A 106 -9.01 -14.79 6.22
N TRP A 107 -9.22 -16.09 6.06
CA TRP A 107 -8.37 -16.92 5.22
C TRP A 107 -9.12 -17.33 3.97
N TYR A 108 -8.44 -17.31 2.83
CA TYR A 108 -8.96 -17.87 1.60
C TYR A 108 -8.00 -18.86 0.95
N ARG A 109 -8.58 -19.84 0.27
CA ARG A 109 -7.90 -20.72 -0.69
C ARG A 109 -8.53 -20.49 -2.04
N ALA A 110 -7.74 -20.33 -3.10
CA ALA A 110 -8.24 -20.16 -4.46
C ALA A 110 -7.70 -21.22 -5.41
N ARG A 111 -8.50 -21.58 -6.43
CA ARG A 111 -8.11 -22.44 -7.55
C ARG A 111 -8.53 -21.78 -8.86
N ASN A 112 -7.70 -21.92 -9.89
CA ASN A 112 -7.91 -21.34 -11.22
C ASN A 112 -8.16 -19.82 -11.21
N VAL A 113 -7.51 -19.10 -10.28
CA VAL A 113 -7.56 -17.64 -10.22
C VAL A 113 -6.20 -17.11 -10.64
N MET A 114 -6.12 -16.58 -11.86
CA MET A 114 -4.85 -16.06 -12.42
C MET A 114 -4.36 -14.82 -11.66
N TYR A 115 -5.27 -13.94 -11.24
CA TYR A 115 -4.94 -12.70 -10.54
C TYR A 115 -5.76 -12.58 -9.23
N PRO A 116 -5.33 -13.23 -8.13
CA PRO A 116 -6.09 -13.27 -6.88
C PRO A 116 -6.49 -11.88 -6.36
N ARG A 117 -5.56 -10.91 -6.37
CA ARG A 117 -5.83 -9.52 -5.92
C ARG A 117 -6.93 -8.80 -6.70
N ARG A 118 -7.24 -9.23 -7.92
CA ARG A 118 -8.33 -8.68 -8.74
C ARG A 118 -9.65 -9.41 -8.52
N SER A 119 -9.57 -10.72 -8.25
CA SER A 119 -10.72 -11.63 -8.33
C SER A 119 -11.25 -12.08 -6.97
N VAL A 120 -10.43 -12.10 -5.93
CA VAL A 120 -10.79 -12.49 -4.56
C VAL A 120 -10.78 -11.23 -3.71
N ILE A 121 -11.96 -10.81 -3.25
CA ILE A 121 -12.15 -9.49 -2.64
C ILE A 121 -12.82 -9.66 -1.28
N ALA A 122 -12.18 -9.17 -0.23
CA ALA A 122 -12.78 -9.03 1.09
C ALA A 122 -13.07 -7.54 1.35
N ARG A 123 -14.35 -7.19 1.42
CA ARG A 123 -14.84 -5.82 1.49
C ARG A 123 -15.61 -5.59 2.80
N LEU A 124 -15.41 -4.42 3.39
CA LEU A 124 -16.15 -3.93 4.56
C LEU A 124 -16.95 -2.69 4.17
N GLU A 125 -18.27 -2.77 4.25
CA GLU A 125 -19.16 -1.64 3.98
C GLU A 125 -19.78 -1.15 5.30
N TRP A 126 -19.31 0.00 5.78
CA TRP A 126 -19.77 0.61 7.02
C TRP A 126 -21.10 1.31 6.80
N LEU A 127 -22.09 0.99 7.64
CA LEU A 127 -23.44 1.52 7.55
C LEU A 127 -23.81 2.32 8.80
N ASP A 128 -24.51 3.43 8.59
CA ASP A 128 -25.08 4.25 9.66
C ASP A 128 -26.38 3.64 10.23
N GLU A 129 -27.02 4.37 11.16
CA GLU A 129 -28.29 3.99 11.79
C GLU A 129 -29.42 3.75 10.78
N LYS A 130 -29.41 4.48 9.64
CA LYS A 130 -30.40 4.38 8.56
C LYS A 130 -30.04 3.31 7.53
N GLY A 131 -28.91 2.62 7.71
CA GLY A 131 -28.42 1.61 6.77
C GLY A 131 -27.76 2.20 5.53
N GLN A 132 -27.39 3.48 5.55
CA GLN A 132 -26.69 4.14 4.45
C GLN A 132 -25.17 4.00 4.61
N PRO A 133 -24.40 3.93 3.51
CA PRO A 133 -22.94 3.90 3.57
C PRO A 133 -22.38 5.13 4.30
N ALA A 134 -21.60 4.89 5.36
CA ALA A 134 -20.97 5.95 6.13
C ALA A 134 -19.73 6.55 5.42
N ARG A 135 -19.09 5.77 4.54
CA ARG A 135 -17.96 6.17 3.68
C ARG A 135 -17.79 5.16 2.53
N PRO A 136 -16.90 5.41 1.54
CA PRO A 136 -16.46 4.37 0.62
C PRO A 136 -15.95 3.12 1.36
N PRO A 137 -16.17 1.92 0.83
CA PRO A 137 -15.85 0.68 1.52
C PRO A 137 -14.34 0.48 1.69
N ASP A 138 -13.97 -0.26 2.73
CA ASP A 138 -12.60 -0.71 2.92
C ASP A 138 -12.37 -2.09 2.30
N TYR A 139 -11.12 -2.40 1.99
CA TYR A 139 -10.71 -3.65 1.38
C TYR A 139 -9.55 -4.28 2.16
N ALA A 140 -9.72 -5.54 2.55
CA ALA A 140 -8.66 -6.29 3.18
C ALA A 140 -7.64 -6.77 2.16
N LEU A 141 -6.37 -6.71 2.56
CA LEU A 141 -5.23 -7.01 1.70
C LEU A 141 -4.53 -8.29 2.16
N ASP A 142 -3.92 -9.00 1.21
CA ASP A 142 -3.10 -10.16 1.51
C ASP A 142 -1.94 -9.78 2.45
N VAL A 143 -1.81 -10.49 3.58
CA VAL A 143 -0.73 -10.26 4.57
C VAL A 143 0.23 -11.44 4.70
N GLY A 144 -0.13 -12.61 4.20
CA GLY A 144 0.73 -13.79 4.25
C GLY A 144 0.05 -15.05 3.73
N CYS A 145 0.82 -16.13 3.62
CA CYS A 145 0.32 -17.44 3.22
C CYS A 145 0.79 -18.55 4.16
N ALA A 146 -0.02 -19.60 4.27
CA ALA A 146 0.28 -20.84 4.97
C ALA A 146 -0.21 -22.01 4.12
N GLY A 147 0.71 -22.70 3.43
CA GLY A 147 0.35 -23.70 2.43
C GLY A 147 -0.45 -23.09 1.28
N SER A 148 -1.62 -23.67 0.98
CA SER A 148 -2.53 -23.17 -0.07
C SER A 148 -3.48 -22.04 0.38
N TRP A 149 -3.35 -21.59 1.63
CA TRP A 149 -4.22 -20.57 2.21
C TRP A 149 -3.49 -19.23 2.28
N THR A 150 -4.18 -18.18 1.88
CA THR A 150 -3.75 -16.79 1.98
C THR A 150 -4.59 -16.09 3.03
N GLN A 151 -3.95 -15.33 3.91
CA GLN A 151 -4.64 -14.50 4.89
C GLN A 151 -4.83 -13.10 4.34
N VAL A 152 -6.04 -12.57 4.48
CA VAL A 152 -6.34 -11.16 4.27
C VAL A 152 -6.61 -10.47 5.60
N GLN A 153 -6.14 -9.23 5.75
CA GLN A 153 -6.40 -8.43 6.93
C GLN A 153 -6.63 -6.96 6.59
N TYR A 154 -7.39 -6.29 7.45
CA TYR A 154 -7.51 -4.84 7.47
C TYR A 154 -7.73 -4.36 8.90
N LEU A 155 -7.01 -3.32 9.29
CA LEU A 155 -7.26 -2.61 10.54
C LEU A 155 -8.14 -1.40 10.23
N ALA A 156 -9.42 -1.50 10.57
CA ALA A 156 -10.44 -0.55 10.18
C ALA A 156 -10.71 0.49 11.26
N PRO A 157 -10.30 1.77 11.06
CA PRO A 157 -10.81 2.85 11.87
C PRO A 157 -12.27 3.11 11.49
N THR A 158 -13.20 2.81 12.39
CA THR A 158 -14.64 2.86 12.11
C THR A 158 -15.12 4.30 12.01
N PRO A 159 -15.89 4.68 10.97
CA PRO A 159 -16.53 6.00 10.88
C PRO A 159 -17.34 6.32 12.14
N THR A 160 -17.29 7.55 12.62
CA THR A 160 -17.91 7.95 13.90
C THR A 160 -19.44 7.74 13.92
N ASN A 161 -20.09 7.81 12.77
CA ASN A 161 -21.53 7.57 12.59
C ASN A 161 -21.89 6.11 12.24
N ALA A 162 -20.92 5.22 12.06
CA ALA A 162 -21.22 3.82 11.74
C ALA A 162 -21.80 3.09 12.97
N ARG A 163 -22.72 2.15 12.70
CA ARG A 163 -23.35 1.26 13.69
C ARG A 163 -23.30 -0.20 13.29
N ARG A 164 -23.09 -0.45 12.00
CA ARG A 164 -23.06 -1.77 11.40
C ARG A 164 -21.96 -1.84 10.36
N VAL A 165 -21.52 -3.05 10.07
CA VAL A 165 -20.68 -3.34 8.90
C VAL A 165 -21.24 -4.53 8.15
N ASP A 166 -21.37 -4.38 6.85
CA ASP A 166 -21.66 -5.47 5.93
C ASP A 166 -20.33 -6.02 5.38
N LEU A 167 -20.03 -7.27 5.72
CA LEU A 167 -18.84 -7.98 5.28
C LEU A 167 -19.16 -8.73 3.99
N GLN A 168 -18.38 -8.51 2.94
CA GLN A 168 -18.56 -9.16 1.64
C GLN A 168 -17.29 -9.94 1.26
N LEU A 169 -17.42 -11.26 1.12
CA LEU A 169 -16.34 -12.17 0.73
C LEU A 169 -16.61 -12.67 -0.69
N ALA A 170 -15.96 -12.05 -1.67
CA ALA A 170 -16.33 -12.15 -3.07
C ALA A 170 -15.36 -12.98 -3.91
N LEU A 171 -15.91 -13.55 -4.98
CA LEU A 171 -15.17 -14.05 -6.13
C LEU A 171 -15.81 -13.50 -7.41
N GLY A 172 -14.97 -13.04 -8.34
CA GLY A 172 -15.42 -12.82 -9.71
C GLY A 172 -14.29 -12.51 -10.67
N PHE A 173 -14.67 -12.20 -11.91
CA PHE A 173 -13.74 -11.84 -12.99
C PHE A 173 -12.70 -12.93 -13.31
N ALA A 174 -13.00 -14.19 -12.99
CA ALA A 174 -12.12 -15.33 -13.19
C ALA A 174 -12.96 -16.53 -13.69
N SER A 175 -12.56 -17.12 -14.82
CA SER A 175 -13.30 -18.22 -15.45
C SER A 175 -12.99 -19.56 -14.80
N LYS A 176 -14.02 -20.37 -14.53
CA LYS A 176 -13.90 -21.71 -13.90
C LYS A 176 -13.07 -21.69 -12.62
N ALA A 177 -13.20 -20.62 -11.86
CA ALA A 177 -12.47 -20.36 -10.64
C ALA A 177 -13.25 -20.85 -9.43
N THR A 178 -12.54 -21.09 -8.33
CA THR A 178 -13.17 -21.39 -7.05
C THR A 178 -12.39 -20.74 -5.92
N VAL A 179 -13.10 -20.17 -4.95
CA VAL A 179 -12.54 -19.70 -3.69
C VAL A 179 -13.26 -20.37 -2.53
N TRP A 180 -12.52 -20.65 -1.47
CA TRP A 180 -13.02 -21.05 -0.16
C TRP A 180 -12.60 -20.01 0.85
N TRP A 181 -13.51 -19.58 1.71
CA TRP A 181 -13.25 -18.68 2.83
C TRP A 181 -13.44 -19.41 4.16
N ASP A 182 -12.58 -19.12 5.13
CA ASP A 182 -12.59 -19.71 6.46
C ASP A 182 -11.98 -18.73 7.48
N ASP A 183 -12.20 -19.00 8.77
CA ASP A 183 -11.60 -18.27 9.90
C ASP A 183 -11.79 -16.76 9.77
N ILE A 184 -13.05 -16.36 9.59
CA ILE A 184 -13.48 -14.98 9.35
C ILE A 184 -13.80 -14.32 10.70
N GLN A 185 -13.12 -13.21 10.97
CA GLN A 185 -13.18 -12.54 12.26
C GLN A 185 -13.24 -11.02 12.09
N LEU A 186 -13.98 -10.37 12.97
CA LEU A 186 -13.94 -8.93 13.19
C LEU A 186 -13.80 -8.70 14.69
N VAL A 187 -12.65 -8.19 15.11
CA VAL A 187 -12.28 -8.06 16.53
C VAL A 187 -11.99 -6.60 16.85
N GLU A 188 -12.59 -6.07 17.90
CA GLU A 188 -12.24 -4.73 18.38
C GLU A 188 -10.82 -4.72 18.94
N GLU A 189 -10.03 -3.71 18.58
CA GLU A 189 -8.67 -3.57 19.05
C GLU A 189 -8.30 -2.09 19.29
N PRO A 190 -7.27 -1.82 20.11
CA PRO A 190 -6.75 -0.48 20.25
C PRO A 190 -6.32 0.10 18.91
N ALA A 191 -6.64 1.38 18.68
CA ALA A 191 -6.10 2.10 17.55
C ALA A 191 -4.55 2.08 17.62
N PRO A 192 -3.86 1.86 16.50
CA PRO A 192 -2.40 1.94 16.48
C PRO A 192 -1.98 3.38 16.82
N PRO A 193 -0.80 3.58 17.43
CA PRO A 193 -0.31 4.92 17.69
C PRO A 193 -0.13 5.71 16.39
N ASP A 194 -0.34 7.02 16.46
CA ASP A 194 -0.11 7.91 15.34
C ASP A 194 1.33 7.80 14.84
N ARG A 195 1.47 7.67 13.52
CA ARG A 195 2.76 7.68 12.84
C ARG A 195 2.80 8.86 11.88
N VAL A 196 3.26 9.99 12.40
CA VAL A 196 3.37 11.24 11.63
C VAL A 196 4.53 11.12 10.64
N VAL A 197 4.23 11.29 9.36
CA VAL A 197 5.22 11.34 8.26
C VAL A 197 5.21 12.73 7.65
N ARG A 198 6.36 13.38 7.58
CA ARG A 198 6.51 14.71 6.96
C ARG A 198 7.05 14.57 5.55
N ALA A 199 6.20 14.81 4.57
CA ALA A 199 6.57 14.80 3.16
C ALA A 199 6.86 16.22 2.65
N LEU A 200 7.95 16.38 1.90
CA LEU A 200 8.27 17.57 1.12
C LEU A 200 8.11 17.22 -0.36
N THR A 201 7.17 17.87 -1.03
CA THR A 201 7.00 17.74 -2.49
C THR A 201 7.60 18.94 -3.19
N VAL A 202 8.27 18.71 -4.31
CA VAL A 202 8.93 19.78 -5.08
C VAL A 202 8.20 19.95 -6.40
N PHE A 203 7.81 21.19 -6.69
CA PHE A 203 7.41 21.60 -8.04
C PHE A 203 8.40 22.64 -8.53
N HIS A 204 9.21 22.27 -9.53
CA HIS A 204 10.19 23.15 -10.14
C HIS A 204 10.40 22.78 -11.60
N ARG A 205 10.70 23.77 -12.43
CA ARG A 205 11.12 23.58 -13.82
C ARG A 205 12.50 24.20 -13.99
N PRO A 206 13.56 23.38 -14.09
CA PRO A 206 14.90 23.89 -14.33
C PRO A 206 14.97 24.79 -15.55
N ARG A 207 15.76 25.87 -15.44
CA ARG A 207 16.03 26.83 -16.51
C ARG A 207 17.53 27.01 -16.67
N ASN A 208 17.96 27.33 -17.89
CA ASN A 208 19.37 27.55 -18.22
C ASN A 208 20.28 26.35 -17.92
N THR A 209 19.77 25.14 -18.15
CA THR A 209 20.49 23.88 -17.92
C THR A 209 20.82 23.22 -19.26
N ARG A 210 22.05 22.72 -19.43
CA ARG A 210 22.54 22.07 -20.65
C ARG A 210 22.78 20.57 -20.48
N SER A 211 22.61 20.07 -19.26
CA SER A 211 22.85 18.68 -18.90
C SER A 211 21.88 18.19 -17.83
N ALA A 212 21.70 16.87 -17.73
CA ALA A 212 20.92 16.24 -16.68
C ALA A 212 21.44 16.63 -15.28
N ALA A 213 22.77 16.63 -15.11
CA ALA A 213 23.40 17.01 -13.85
C ALA A 213 23.04 18.43 -13.40
N GLU A 214 23.03 19.41 -14.32
CA GLU A 214 22.62 20.78 -14.01
C GLU A 214 21.13 20.88 -13.62
N SER A 215 20.25 20.14 -14.29
CA SER A 215 18.82 20.07 -13.93
C SER A 215 18.60 19.45 -12.55
N VAL A 216 19.23 18.30 -12.30
CA VAL A 216 19.17 17.58 -11.01
C VAL A 216 19.68 18.47 -9.87
N GLU A 217 20.77 19.20 -10.09
CA GLU A 217 21.35 20.07 -9.08
C GLU A 217 20.42 21.23 -8.70
N GLN A 218 19.64 21.79 -9.63
CA GLN A 218 18.63 22.79 -9.28
C GLN A 218 17.56 22.23 -8.34
N PHE A 219 17.08 20.99 -8.57
CA PHE A 219 16.15 20.34 -7.65
C PHE A 219 16.78 20.12 -6.26
N CYS A 220 18.03 19.62 -6.22
CA CYS A 220 18.73 19.39 -4.97
C CYS A 220 18.85 20.67 -4.15
N ARG A 221 19.26 21.78 -4.77
CA ARG A 221 19.42 23.09 -4.09
C ARG A 221 18.12 23.63 -3.49
N LEU A 222 16.96 23.30 -4.05
CA LEU A 222 15.66 23.70 -3.49
C LEU A 222 15.34 22.95 -2.20
N VAL A 223 15.83 21.72 -2.07
CA VAL A 223 15.53 20.82 -0.95
C VAL A 223 16.56 20.97 0.17
N GLU A 224 17.81 21.24 -0.15
CA GLU A 224 18.90 21.33 0.82
C GLU A 224 18.66 22.27 2.03
N PRO A 225 17.99 23.43 1.89
CA PRO A 225 17.65 24.28 3.03
C PRO A 225 16.75 23.61 4.08
N PHE A 226 16.06 22.52 3.72
CA PHE A 226 15.22 21.75 4.62
C PHE A 226 15.98 20.68 5.42
N ALA A 227 17.30 20.60 5.35
CA ALA A 227 18.11 19.62 6.08
C ALA A 227 17.91 19.65 7.61
N THR A 228 17.61 20.83 8.17
CA THR A 228 17.30 20.98 9.60
C THR A 228 15.82 20.78 9.93
N SER A 229 14.98 20.62 8.90
CA SER A 229 13.57 20.27 9.05
C SER A 229 13.46 18.75 9.19
N ARG A 230 12.60 18.26 10.09
CA ARG A 230 12.37 16.81 10.31
C ARG A 230 11.59 16.16 9.16
N VAL A 231 12.06 16.30 7.92
CA VAL A 231 11.45 15.72 6.72
C VAL A 231 11.74 14.22 6.69
N ASP A 232 10.72 13.42 6.42
CA ASP A 232 10.81 11.97 6.34
C ASP A 232 10.96 11.48 4.90
N LEU A 233 10.30 12.17 3.97
CA LEU A 233 10.26 11.86 2.55
C LEU A 233 10.33 13.13 1.70
N VAL A 234 11.24 13.15 0.73
CA VAL A 234 11.28 14.15 -0.33
C VAL A 234 10.80 13.50 -1.62
N CYS A 235 9.80 14.10 -2.27
CA CYS A 235 9.29 13.68 -3.56
C CYS A 235 9.66 14.71 -4.62
N LEU A 236 10.59 14.33 -5.49
CA LEU A 236 10.98 15.10 -6.66
C LEU A 236 10.10 14.72 -7.87
N PRO A 237 9.96 15.62 -8.86
CA PRO A 237 9.13 15.37 -10.04
C PRO A 237 9.57 14.19 -10.91
N GLU A 238 8.73 13.89 -11.90
CA GLU A 238 9.07 13.03 -13.03
C GLU A 238 10.17 13.65 -13.90
N GLY A 239 11.04 12.79 -14.46
CA GLY A 239 11.98 13.17 -15.51
C GLY A 239 12.98 14.25 -15.12
N ILE A 240 13.49 14.25 -13.88
CA ILE A 240 14.42 15.29 -13.40
C ILE A 240 15.71 15.41 -14.24
N THR A 241 16.06 14.35 -14.98
CA THR A 241 17.20 14.34 -15.89
C THR A 241 16.92 15.00 -17.25
N VAL A 242 15.65 15.14 -17.66
CA VAL A 242 15.27 15.70 -18.97
C VAL A 242 14.79 17.15 -18.88
N VAL A 243 14.04 17.50 -17.83
CA VAL A 243 13.36 18.80 -17.76
C VAL A 243 14.39 19.94 -17.75
N GLY A 244 14.20 20.91 -18.66
CA GLY A 244 15.05 22.09 -18.79
C GLY A 244 16.27 21.90 -19.71
N THR A 245 16.60 20.67 -20.13
CA THR A 245 17.83 20.39 -20.89
C THR A 245 17.71 20.60 -22.40
N GLY A 246 16.48 20.50 -22.95
CA GLY A 246 16.25 20.48 -24.40
C GLY A 246 16.66 19.18 -25.10
N LYS A 247 17.12 18.16 -24.34
CA LYS A 247 17.59 16.87 -24.87
C LYS A 247 16.48 15.82 -24.96
N SER A 248 16.70 14.79 -25.75
CA SER A 248 15.85 13.60 -25.81
C SER A 248 16.02 12.71 -24.57
N TYR A 249 15.05 11.80 -24.34
CA TYR A 249 15.12 10.83 -23.24
C TYR A 249 16.35 9.93 -23.32
N ALA A 250 16.74 9.50 -24.52
CA ALA A 250 17.91 8.68 -24.72
C ALA A 250 19.19 9.44 -24.31
N GLU A 251 19.34 10.69 -24.72
CA GLU A 251 20.53 11.51 -24.42
C GLU A 251 20.74 11.78 -22.93
N VAL A 252 19.67 11.78 -22.13
CA VAL A 252 19.74 12.01 -20.67
C VAL A 252 19.58 10.74 -19.85
N SER A 253 19.44 9.59 -20.51
CA SER A 253 19.28 8.32 -19.81
C SER A 253 20.61 7.78 -19.31
N GLU A 254 20.58 7.23 -18.10
CA GLU A 254 21.76 6.74 -17.37
C GLU A 254 21.45 5.40 -16.69
N PRO A 255 22.46 4.56 -16.37
CA PRO A 255 22.21 3.34 -15.60
C PRO A 255 21.65 3.66 -14.22
N VAL A 256 20.92 2.70 -13.64
CA VAL A 256 20.49 2.73 -12.24
C VAL A 256 21.09 1.50 -11.54
N PRO A 257 22.00 1.67 -10.57
CA PRO A 257 22.56 2.93 -10.07
C PRO A 257 23.48 3.66 -11.09
N GLY A 258 23.57 4.98 -10.95
CA GLY A 258 24.33 5.90 -11.80
C GLY A 258 24.39 7.34 -11.25
N PRO A 259 24.90 8.32 -12.04
CA PRO A 259 25.26 9.66 -11.57
C PRO A 259 24.15 10.41 -10.83
N THR A 260 22.91 10.38 -11.33
CA THR A 260 21.77 11.03 -10.67
C THR A 260 21.47 10.32 -9.34
N THR A 261 21.45 8.99 -9.30
CA THR A 261 21.21 8.27 -8.04
C THR A 261 22.31 8.47 -7.01
N GLU A 262 23.57 8.66 -7.43
CA GLU A 262 24.68 9.01 -6.53
C GLU A 262 24.48 10.40 -5.92
N ARG A 263 24.11 11.38 -6.74
CA ARG A 263 23.82 12.75 -6.28
C ARG A 263 22.63 12.79 -5.33
N LEU A 264 21.58 12.05 -5.63
CA LEU A 264 20.40 11.92 -4.77
C LEU A 264 20.71 11.15 -3.48
N SER A 265 21.64 10.18 -3.52
CA SER A 265 22.14 9.48 -2.32
C SER A 265 22.87 10.42 -1.37
N ALA A 266 23.68 11.32 -1.90
CA ALA A 266 24.30 12.38 -1.10
C ALA A 266 23.25 13.34 -0.50
N LEU A 267 22.22 13.71 -1.28
CA LEU A 267 21.11 14.53 -0.79
C LEU A 267 20.35 13.82 0.34
N ALA A 268 19.99 12.56 0.17
CA ALA A 268 19.25 11.78 1.16
C ALA A 268 20.00 11.68 2.49
N ARG A 269 21.32 11.41 2.45
CA ARG A 269 22.19 11.43 3.64
C ARG A 269 22.21 12.80 4.32
N LYS A 270 22.36 13.87 3.54
CA LYS A 270 22.42 15.25 4.06
C LYS A 270 21.12 15.63 4.78
N LEU A 271 19.97 15.15 4.29
CA LEU A 271 18.66 15.42 4.87
C LEU A 271 18.28 14.45 6.00
N GLY A 272 18.89 13.27 6.05
CA GLY A 272 18.41 12.16 6.88
C GLY A 272 16.99 11.71 6.49
N ALA A 273 16.63 11.84 5.20
CA ALA A 273 15.28 11.61 4.67
C ALA A 273 15.31 10.63 3.50
N TYR A 274 14.19 9.96 3.24
CA TYR A 274 14.01 9.23 1.98
C TYR A 274 13.88 10.23 0.82
N VAL A 275 14.39 9.86 -0.36
CA VAL A 275 14.24 10.64 -1.58
C VAL A 275 13.67 9.75 -2.67
N VAL A 276 12.52 10.16 -3.23
CA VAL A 276 11.95 9.57 -4.44
C VAL A 276 12.08 10.56 -5.61
N ALA A 277 12.50 10.07 -6.77
CA ALA A 277 12.70 10.90 -7.95
C ALA A 277 12.48 10.11 -9.25
N GLY A 278 11.83 10.73 -10.24
CA GLY A 278 11.70 10.17 -11.58
C GLY A 278 12.87 10.55 -12.49
N LEU A 279 13.46 9.59 -13.19
CA LEU A 279 14.57 9.76 -14.12
C LEU A 279 14.40 8.83 -15.33
N TYR A 280 15.25 9.00 -16.35
CA TYR A 280 15.33 8.07 -17.47
C TYR A 280 16.46 7.06 -17.27
N GLU A 281 16.10 5.78 -17.16
CA GLU A 281 17.03 4.69 -16.90
C GLU A 281 17.47 4.04 -18.23
N ARG A 282 18.77 3.83 -18.41
CA ARG A 282 19.36 3.08 -19.52
C ARG A 282 19.76 1.68 -19.05
N ALA A 283 19.17 0.65 -19.65
CA ALA A 283 19.54 -0.75 -19.47
C ALA A 283 19.94 -1.37 -20.81
N GLY A 284 21.23 -1.30 -21.13
CA GLY A 284 21.74 -1.68 -22.45
C GLY A 284 21.13 -0.80 -23.55
N LYS A 285 20.41 -1.42 -24.50
CA LYS A 285 19.71 -0.69 -25.58
C LYS A 285 18.36 -0.10 -25.17
N VAL A 286 17.86 -0.44 -23.98
CA VAL A 286 16.50 -0.11 -23.55
C VAL A 286 16.50 1.14 -22.66
N VAL A 287 15.51 2.01 -22.84
CA VAL A 287 15.29 3.20 -22.00
C VAL A 287 13.94 3.07 -21.30
N TYR A 288 13.92 3.34 -20.00
CA TYR A 288 12.73 3.32 -19.15
C TYR A 288 12.51 4.70 -18.50
N ASN A 289 11.25 5.04 -18.25
CA ASN A 289 10.89 6.09 -17.31
C ASN A 289 10.80 5.44 -15.92
N THR A 290 11.73 5.80 -15.03
CA THR A 290 11.98 5.09 -13.77
C THR A 290 11.88 6.03 -12.58
N ALA A 291 11.06 5.69 -11.59
CA ALA A 291 11.12 6.28 -10.26
C ALA A 291 12.07 5.48 -9.37
N VAL A 292 13.05 6.13 -8.76
CA VAL A 292 13.97 5.52 -7.79
C VAL A 292 13.61 5.92 -6.37
N LEU A 293 13.82 5.02 -5.42
CA LEU A 293 13.69 5.29 -3.99
C LEU A 293 15.03 5.12 -3.29
N ILE A 294 15.48 6.14 -2.58
CA ILE A 294 16.72 6.16 -1.83
C ILE A 294 16.40 6.39 -0.35
N ASP A 295 17.02 5.62 0.54
CA ASP A 295 16.78 5.71 1.98
C ASP A 295 17.55 6.86 2.65
N ARG A 296 17.32 7.03 3.95
CA ARG A 296 17.98 8.05 4.79
C ARG A 296 19.50 7.91 4.87
N ARG A 297 20.04 6.71 4.58
CA ARG A 297 21.48 6.42 4.56
C ARG A 297 22.08 6.63 3.16
N GLY A 298 21.26 7.02 2.19
CA GLY A 298 21.65 7.17 0.80
C GLY A 298 21.88 5.85 0.09
N GLN A 299 21.17 4.79 0.49
CA GLN A 299 21.16 3.50 -0.19
C GLN A 299 19.95 3.43 -1.14
N LEU A 300 20.17 2.91 -2.35
CA LEU A 300 19.08 2.64 -3.29
C LEU A 300 18.22 1.48 -2.76
N VAL A 301 16.99 1.77 -2.34
CA VAL A 301 16.01 0.79 -1.87
C VAL A 301 15.45 0.00 -3.05
N GLY A 302 15.20 0.68 -4.17
CA GLY A 302 14.74 0.06 -5.39
C GLY A 302 14.25 1.07 -6.43
N ALA A 303 13.64 0.54 -7.47
CA ALA A 303 13.17 1.30 -8.62
C ALA A 303 11.85 0.75 -9.16
N TYR A 304 10.99 1.64 -9.65
CA TYR A 304 9.76 1.35 -10.37
C TYR A 304 9.87 1.89 -11.79
N ARG A 305 9.74 1.02 -12.79
CA ARG A 305 9.65 1.40 -14.20
C ARG A 305 8.19 1.62 -14.56
N LYS A 306 7.86 2.79 -15.12
CA LYS A 306 6.49 3.20 -15.48
C LYS A 306 5.85 2.16 -16.39
N THR A 307 4.72 1.60 -15.97
CA THR A 307 4.05 0.51 -16.69
C THR A 307 3.10 1.01 -17.79
N HIS A 308 2.47 2.17 -17.57
CA HIS A 308 1.52 2.77 -18.50
C HIS A 308 2.14 4.02 -19.13
N LEU A 309 2.63 3.87 -20.36
CA LEU A 309 3.27 4.95 -21.09
C LEU A 309 2.24 5.78 -21.87
N PRO A 310 2.28 7.12 -21.79
CA PRO A 310 1.53 7.96 -22.71
C PRO A 310 2.12 7.84 -24.13
N ARG A 311 1.37 8.32 -25.12
CA ARG A 311 1.72 8.20 -26.54
C ARG A 311 3.11 8.74 -26.84
N GLU A 312 3.40 9.91 -26.29
CA GLU A 312 4.62 10.66 -26.54
C GLU A 312 5.87 9.95 -26.01
N GLU A 313 5.73 9.06 -25.02
CA GLU A 313 6.86 8.30 -24.47
C GLU A 313 7.19 7.07 -25.31
N TRP A 314 6.20 6.25 -25.67
CA TRP A 314 6.48 5.04 -26.45
C TRP A 314 6.85 5.36 -27.91
N GLU A 315 6.30 6.42 -28.51
CA GLU A 315 6.73 6.90 -29.84
C GLU A 315 8.21 7.35 -29.83
N ARG A 316 8.74 7.74 -28.66
CA ARG A 316 10.15 8.12 -28.46
C ARG A 316 11.03 6.97 -27.97
N GLY A 317 10.53 5.74 -27.99
CA GLY A 317 11.32 4.54 -27.70
C GLY A 317 11.45 4.20 -26.21
N ILE A 318 10.58 4.74 -25.34
CA ILE A 318 10.52 4.30 -23.94
C ILE A 318 9.81 2.94 -23.88
N THR A 319 10.38 2.01 -23.11
CA THR A 319 9.81 0.68 -22.88
C THR A 319 9.01 0.66 -21.58
N PRO A 320 7.83 0.01 -21.53
CA PRO A 320 7.04 -0.09 -20.31
C PRO A 320 7.73 -1.01 -19.29
N GLY A 321 7.56 -0.68 -18.01
CA GLY A 321 7.87 -1.61 -16.91
C GLY A 321 6.85 -2.75 -16.79
N ASP A 322 7.16 -3.71 -15.93
CA ASP A 322 6.42 -4.97 -15.78
C ASP A 322 5.94 -5.24 -14.34
N ARG A 323 6.18 -4.33 -13.39
CA ARG A 323 5.99 -4.55 -11.94
C ARG A 323 5.39 -3.35 -11.22
N TYR A 324 4.78 -3.62 -10.06
CA TYR A 324 4.21 -2.63 -9.14
C TYR A 324 4.80 -2.84 -7.73
N PRO A 325 6.08 -2.52 -7.51
CA PRO A 325 6.74 -2.77 -6.23
C PRO A 325 6.15 -1.86 -5.14
N VAL A 326 6.08 -2.40 -3.92
CA VAL A 326 5.82 -1.63 -2.69
C VAL A 326 7.06 -1.79 -1.83
N PHE A 327 7.62 -0.68 -1.38
CA PHE A 327 8.85 -0.63 -0.61
C PHE A 327 8.53 -0.49 0.88
N GLU A 328 9.18 -1.30 1.71
CA GLU A 328 9.13 -1.16 3.17
C GLU A 328 10.08 -0.03 3.60
N THR A 329 9.58 0.89 4.41
CA THR A 329 10.36 1.98 5.01
C THR A 329 10.19 1.99 6.52
N ASP A 330 11.00 2.78 7.23
CA ASP A 330 10.88 2.94 8.69
C ASP A 330 9.55 3.61 9.11
N PHE A 331 8.90 4.30 8.18
CA PHE A 331 7.60 4.92 8.37
C PHE A 331 6.45 4.20 7.64
N GLY A 332 6.67 2.99 7.12
CA GLY A 332 5.64 2.15 6.51
C GLY A 332 5.85 1.82 5.04
N LYS A 333 4.81 1.27 4.40
CA LYS A 333 4.83 0.88 2.99
C LYS A 333 4.69 2.10 2.09
N LEU A 334 5.57 2.23 1.09
CA LEU A 334 5.55 3.27 0.06
C LEU A 334 5.41 2.62 -1.32
N GLY A 335 4.52 3.15 -2.16
CA GLY A 335 4.23 2.65 -3.51
C GLY A 335 4.22 3.77 -4.55
#